data_AF-A0A8X8X087-F1
#
_entry.id   AF-A0A8X8X087-F1
#
_cell.length_a   1.000
_cell.length_b   1.000
_cell.length_c   1.000
_cell.angle_alpha   90.00
_cell.angle_beta   90.00
_cell.angle_gamma   90.00
#
_symmetry.space_group_name_H-M   'P 1'
#
loop_
_entity.id
_entity.type
_entity.pdbx_description
1 polymer ?
#
loop_
_entity_poly.entity_id
_entity_poly.type
_entity_poly.pdbx_seq_one_letter_code
_entity_poly.pdbx_strand_id
1 'polypeptide(L)'
;MGRHLQTLAAAVIFLLISWIFFTDQFSIFPNPNSDIVCQLQEPTAPTFYDDPTDIYTLDTPMLQWDKKRSRWLHLHPAFSPPENRLLLVTGSQPAPCPDQGRTQKFFLVRSVWVKLAALRAAMVAHPQVEWLFWLDSDTVITDMDFVIPFERYEGYNMVVDGWPDLLVNRSWVAVNTGSFFIRNCGWSMEFLYVWAGMSPSYEKWGGVLRSTFKDKMFPDADEQSSLIYLILEGPKRWREKIYMENRYALSGYWHGIVGRFDGMRAEYGAWGEGRRRHAEVPCSGEHNTEYEGDSCSVGMKRALDFADDQVLRNYGFVHTGLGDASLVVPLKRKVDH
;
A
#
# COMPACT_ATOMS: atom_id res chain seq x y z
N MET A 1 4.05 56.99 37.87
CA MET A 1 4.75 55.81 37.31
C MET A 1 3.86 54.90 36.45
N GLY A 2 2.60 54.62 36.82
CA GLY A 2 1.75 53.65 36.10
C GLY A 2 1.33 54.02 34.66
N ARG A 3 1.06 55.30 34.35
CA ARG A 3 0.62 55.70 33.00
C ARG A 3 1.72 55.60 31.94
N HIS A 4 2.97 55.89 32.28
CA HIS A 4 4.10 55.76 31.36
C HIS A 4 4.44 54.30 31.03
N LEU A 5 4.26 53.39 31.99
CA LEU A 5 4.51 51.96 31.77
C LEU A 5 3.45 51.34 30.83
N GLN A 6 2.20 51.79 30.93
CA GLN A 6 1.12 51.37 30.02
C GLN A 6 1.32 51.89 28.59
N THR A 7 1.83 53.12 28.42
CA THR A 7 2.14 53.66 27.08
C THR A 7 3.32 52.95 26.43
N LEU A 8 4.35 52.62 27.21
CA LEU A 8 5.49 51.82 26.75
C LEU A 8 5.07 50.40 26.35
N ALA A 9 4.24 49.73 27.15
CA ALA A 9 3.73 48.40 26.82
C ALA A 9 2.88 48.42 25.54
N ALA A 10 2.00 49.41 25.38
CA ALA A 10 1.18 49.54 24.17
C ALA A 10 2.03 49.82 22.92
N ALA A 11 3.09 50.65 23.04
CA ALA A 11 4.00 50.92 21.93
C ALA A 11 4.81 49.68 21.52
N VAL A 12 5.28 48.87 22.47
CA VAL A 12 6.02 47.64 22.19
C VAL A 12 5.10 46.60 21.52
N ILE A 13 3.85 46.47 21.99
CA ILE A 13 2.87 45.58 21.37
C ILE A 13 2.54 46.04 19.94
N PHE A 14 2.36 47.35 19.73
CA PHE A 14 2.09 47.88 18.40
C PHE A 14 3.27 47.68 17.44
N LEU A 15 4.50 47.85 17.93
CA LEU A 15 5.71 47.57 17.14
C LEU A 15 5.85 46.08 16.82
N LEU A 16 5.59 45.17 17.77
CA LEU A 16 5.59 43.72 17.54
C LEU A 16 4.51 43.29 16.54
N ILE A 17 3.29 43.83 16.66
CA ILE A 17 2.20 43.56 15.72
C ILE A 17 2.56 44.11 14.34
N SER A 18 3.11 45.34 14.25
CA SER A 18 3.55 45.89 12.97
C SER A 18 4.70 45.07 12.36
N TRP A 19 5.61 44.54 13.18
CA TRP A 19 6.68 43.68 12.71
C TRP A 19 6.11 42.39 12.13
N ILE A 20 5.18 41.71 12.83
CA ILE A 20 4.49 40.51 12.31
C ILE A 20 3.76 40.80 10.99
N PHE A 21 3.05 41.94 10.88
CA PHE A 21 2.32 42.30 9.65
C PHE A 21 3.21 42.78 8.50
N PHE A 22 4.41 43.30 8.77
CA PHE A 22 5.33 43.82 7.74
C PHE A 22 6.52 42.90 7.43
N THR A 23 6.85 41.90 8.24
CA THR A 23 7.93 40.93 7.94
C THR A 23 7.44 39.60 7.39
N ASP A 24 6.21 39.19 7.69
CA ASP A 24 5.63 37.95 7.14
C ASP A 24 4.64 38.25 6.00
N GLN A 25 5.02 39.15 5.09
CA GLN A 25 4.73 38.85 3.69
C GLN A 25 5.69 37.75 3.27
N PHE A 26 5.39 36.51 3.66
CA PHE A 26 5.73 35.36 2.83
C PHE A 26 5.08 35.62 1.47
N SER A 27 5.82 36.35 0.64
CA SER A 27 5.60 36.39 -0.78
C SER A 27 5.89 34.97 -1.20
N ILE A 28 4.83 34.17 -1.33
CA ILE A 28 4.82 33.00 -2.20
C ILE A 28 5.03 33.60 -3.58
N PHE A 29 6.28 33.90 -3.93
CA PHE A 29 6.65 34.11 -5.30
C PHE A 29 6.43 32.74 -5.94
N PRO A 30 5.45 32.57 -6.85
CA PRO A 30 5.45 31.38 -7.68
C PRO A 30 6.84 31.32 -8.32
N ASN A 31 7.50 30.18 -8.17
CA ASN A 31 8.76 29.95 -8.85
C ASN A 31 8.52 30.25 -10.34
N PRO A 32 9.21 31.20 -10.98
CA PRO A 32 8.95 31.53 -12.39
C PRO A 32 9.20 30.33 -13.33
N ASN A 33 9.88 29.29 -12.82
CA ASN A 33 10.11 28.02 -13.51
C ASN A 33 9.12 26.90 -13.10
N SER A 34 8.13 27.14 -12.21
CA SER A 34 7.10 26.15 -11.89
C SER A 34 5.97 26.10 -12.93
N ASP A 35 5.87 27.12 -13.79
CA ASP A 35 5.10 27.03 -15.02
C ASP A 35 5.93 26.25 -16.06
N ILE A 36 6.25 24.98 -15.74
CA ILE A 36 6.41 24.00 -16.80
C ILE A 36 5.03 23.93 -17.43
N VAL A 37 4.81 24.72 -18.47
CA VAL A 37 3.72 24.49 -19.40
C VAL A 37 3.95 23.05 -19.87
N CYS A 38 3.13 22.12 -19.38
CA CYS A 38 3.10 20.75 -19.87
C CYS A 38 2.62 20.78 -21.31
N GLN A 39 3.51 21.17 -22.24
CA GLN A 39 3.34 20.92 -23.67
C GLN A 39 3.61 19.43 -23.94
N LEU A 40 2.88 18.56 -23.25
CA LEU A 40 2.68 17.20 -23.71
C LEU A 40 1.78 17.35 -24.93
N GLN A 41 2.40 17.37 -26.10
CA GLN A 41 1.65 17.34 -27.35
C GLN A 41 0.92 16.00 -27.39
N GLU A 42 -0.40 16.05 -27.19
CA GLU A 42 -1.23 14.85 -27.27
C GLU A 42 -1.08 14.23 -28.66
N PRO A 43 -0.90 12.91 -28.75
CA PRO A 43 -0.82 12.24 -30.04
C PRO A 43 -2.14 12.43 -30.79
N THR A 44 -2.06 12.81 -32.05
CA THR A 44 -3.25 12.93 -32.92
C THR A 44 -3.79 11.57 -33.38
N ALA A 45 -3.01 10.50 -33.18
CA ALA A 45 -3.40 9.14 -33.54
C ALA A 45 -4.30 8.54 -32.46
N PRO A 46 -5.43 7.89 -32.84
CA PRO A 46 -6.34 7.32 -31.87
C PRO A 46 -5.69 6.17 -31.09
N THR A 47 -6.08 6.05 -29.83
CA THR A 47 -5.70 5.01 -28.88
C THR A 47 -6.89 4.11 -28.56
N PHE A 48 -6.73 3.17 -27.63
CA PHE A 48 -7.85 2.33 -27.17
C PHE A 48 -8.89 3.14 -26.38
N TYR A 49 -8.55 4.31 -25.84
CA TYR A 49 -9.52 5.18 -25.15
C TYR A 49 -10.58 5.74 -26.10
N ASP A 50 -10.29 5.77 -27.41
CA ASP A 50 -11.19 6.28 -28.45
C ASP A 50 -12.15 5.22 -29.00
N ASP A 51 -12.04 3.95 -28.57
CA ASP A 51 -12.91 2.86 -28.99
C ASP A 51 -14.14 2.76 -28.08
N PRO A 52 -15.36 3.10 -28.55
CA PRO A 52 -16.57 3.04 -27.74
C PRO A 52 -17.04 1.60 -27.45
N THR A 53 -16.44 0.61 -28.11
CA THR A 53 -16.74 -0.82 -27.87
C THR A 53 -15.84 -1.43 -26.79
N ASP A 54 -14.78 -0.73 -26.38
CA ASP A 54 -13.90 -1.18 -25.33
C ASP A 54 -14.52 -0.91 -23.95
N ILE A 55 -15.00 -2.00 -23.32
CA ILE A 55 -15.57 -1.97 -21.98
C ILE A 55 -14.47 -2.31 -20.95
N TYR A 56 -14.29 -1.43 -19.96
CA TYR A 56 -13.24 -1.53 -18.95
C TYR A 56 -13.64 -2.28 -17.67
N THR A 57 -14.89 -2.70 -17.59
CA THR A 57 -15.47 -3.38 -16.43
C THR A 57 -14.91 -4.78 -16.24
N LEU A 58 -14.94 -5.29 -15.01
CA LEU A 58 -14.39 -6.61 -14.67
C LEU A 58 -15.17 -7.80 -15.23
N ASP A 59 -16.42 -7.62 -15.65
CA ASP A 59 -17.33 -8.66 -16.14
C ASP A 59 -17.08 -9.03 -17.61
N THR A 60 -16.24 -8.27 -18.32
CA THR A 60 -15.85 -8.57 -19.70
C THR A 60 -14.34 -8.83 -19.80
N PRO A 61 -13.88 -9.82 -20.58
CA PRO A 61 -12.45 -10.00 -20.83
C PRO A 61 -11.88 -8.82 -21.63
N MET A 62 -10.77 -8.23 -21.16
CA MET A 62 -10.01 -7.24 -21.97
C MET A 62 -9.11 -7.97 -22.96
N LEU A 63 -9.51 -7.99 -24.22
CA LEU A 63 -8.75 -8.67 -25.27
C LEU A 63 -7.60 -7.81 -25.79
N GLN A 64 -6.49 -8.47 -26.14
CA GLN A 64 -5.32 -7.86 -26.79
C GLN A 64 -4.69 -6.68 -26.02
N TRP A 65 -4.79 -6.67 -24.69
CA TRP A 65 -4.28 -5.58 -23.85
C TRP A 65 -2.81 -5.25 -24.13
N ASP A 66 -1.93 -6.25 -24.31
CA ASP A 66 -0.52 -5.99 -24.61
C ASP A 66 -0.32 -5.21 -25.91
N LYS A 67 -1.14 -5.46 -26.94
CA LYS A 67 -1.09 -4.71 -28.20
C LYS A 67 -1.58 -3.27 -28.00
N LYS A 68 -2.68 -3.10 -27.25
CA LYS A 68 -3.25 -1.78 -26.93
C LYS A 68 -2.25 -0.94 -26.13
N ARG A 69 -1.67 -1.52 -25.07
CA ARG A 69 -0.65 -0.89 -24.22
C ARG A 69 0.62 -0.56 -25.01
N SER A 70 1.12 -1.49 -25.84
CA SER A 70 2.31 -1.26 -26.67
C SER A 70 2.09 -0.12 -27.67
N ARG A 71 0.92 -0.06 -28.31
CA ARG A 71 0.55 1.05 -29.20
C ARG A 71 0.49 2.37 -28.44
N TRP A 72 -0.11 2.39 -27.25
CA TRP A 72 -0.15 3.59 -26.42
C TRP A 72 1.25 4.07 -26.04
N LEU A 73 2.13 3.19 -25.58
CA LEU A 73 3.53 3.52 -25.23
C LEU A 73 4.32 4.04 -26.43
N HIS A 74 4.09 3.49 -27.63
CA HIS A 74 4.72 3.97 -28.85
C HIS A 74 4.29 5.40 -29.20
N LEU A 75 3.02 5.74 -28.99
CA LEU A 75 2.50 7.09 -29.21
C LEU A 75 2.93 8.09 -28.12
N HIS A 76 3.37 7.60 -26.95
CA HIS A 76 3.77 8.43 -25.82
C HIS A 76 5.21 8.12 -25.35
N PRO A 77 6.23 8.48 -26.14
CA PRO A 77 7.62 8.11 -25.87
C PRO A 77 8.17 8.67 -24.54
N ALA A 78 7.63 9.77 -24.00
CA ALA A 78 8.00 10.29 -22.69
C ALA A 78 7.74 9.31 -21.53
N PHE A 79 6.85 8.34 -21.74
CA PHE A 79 6.52 7.31 -20.77
C PHE A 79 7.21 5.96 -21.05
N SER A 80 8.07 5.91 -22.07
CA SER A 80 8.80 4.70 -22.48
C SER A 80 10.30 4.83 -22.19
N PRO A 81 10.97 3.75 -21.71
CA PRO A 81 10.40 2.47 -21.32
C PRO A 81 9.61 2.59 -19.99
N PRO A 82 8.66 1.66 -19.74
CA PRO A 82 7.91 1.61 -18.50
C PRO A 82 8.70 0.99 -17.33
N GLU A 83 9.94 0.53 -17.57
CA GLU A 83 10.70 -0.34 -16.66
C GLU A 83 10.70 0.16 -15.21
N ASN A 84 10.26 -0.74 -14.32
CA ASN A 84 10.17 -0.56 -12.87
C ASN A 84 9.28 0.60 -12.38
N ARG A 85 8.43 1.20 -13.23
CA ARG A 85 7.39 2.13 -12.75
C ARG A 85 6.36 1.35 -11.95
N LEU A 86 6.30 1.64 -10.65
CA LEU A 86 5.38 1.07 -9.68
C LEU A 86 4.25 2.05 -9.38
N LEU A 87 3.01 1.58 -9.35
CA LEU A 87 1.88 2.31 -8.81
C LEU A 87 1.35 1.57 -7.58
N LEU A 88 1.47 2.19 -6.41
CA LEU A 88 0.84 1.69 -5.19
C LEU A 88 -0.66 2.02 -5.23
N VAL A 89 -1.49 1.01 -4.97
CA VAL A 89 -2.95 1.10 -4.96
C VAL A 89 -3.46 0.60 -3.61
N THR A 90 -4.22 1.43 -2.92
CA THR A 90 -4.90 1.09 -1.67
C THR A 90 -6.31 1.68 -1.69
N GLY A 91 -7.15 1.30 -0.74
CA GLY A 91 -8.49 1.87 -0.63
C GLY A 91 -9.23 1.43 0.62
N SER A 92 -10.23 2.22 1.00
CA SER A 92 -11.15 1.95 2.09
C SER A 92 -12.59 2.27 1.66
N GLN A 93 -13.57 1.92 2.50
CA GLN A 93 -14.96 2.27 2.22
C GLN A 93 -15.16 3.81 2.12
N PRO A 94 -16.05 4.29 1.24
CA PRO A 94 -16.27 5.73 1.07
C PRO A 94 -17.07 6.38 2.21
N ALA A 95 -17.82 5.57 2.97
CA ALA A 95 -18.60 6.05 4.11
C ALA A 95 -17.72 6.10 5.37
N PRO A 96 -18.01 7.00 6.32
CA PRO A 96 -17.37 6.97 7.63
C PRO A 96 -17.51 5.58 8.27
N CYS A 97 -16.48 5.17 9.00
CA CYS A 97 -16.51 3.92 9.73
C CYS A 97 -17.60 3.98 10.82
N PRO A 98 -18.46 2.94 10.95
CA PRO A 98 -19.56 2.99 11.89
C PRO A 98 -19.06 3.14 13.33
N ASP A 99 -19.49 4.19 14.02
CA ASP A 99 -19.24 4.39 15.46
C ASP A 99 -20.08 3.38 16.25
N GLN A 100 -19.44 2.33 16.76
CA GLN A 100 -20.06 1.32 17.64
C GLN A 100 -19.42 1.30 19.04
N GLY A 101 -19.11 2.49 19.60
CA GLY A 101 -18.76 2.63 21.02
C GLY A 101 -17.48 1.90 21.48
N ARG A 102 -16.66 1.39 20.56
CA ARG A 102 -15.31 0.88 20.83
C ARG A 102 -14.36 1.39 19.75
N THR A 103 -13.16 1.70 20.20
CA THR A 103 -12.04 2.34 19.53
C THR A 103 -11.94 2.02 18.04
N GLN A 104 -12.19 3.03 17.22
CA GLN A 104 -11.53 3.26 15.92
C GLN A 104 -11.44 2.08 14.95
N LYS A 105 -12.54 1.82 14.21
CA LYS A 105 -12.54 0.98 13.01
C LYS A 105 -11.90 1.74 11.83
N PHE A 106 -10.61 2.07 11.84
CA PHE A 106 -10.03 2.96 10.82
C PHE A 106 -9.92 2.38 9.40
N PHE A 107 -10.07 1.06 9.21
CA PHE A 107 -9.65 0.37 7.97
C PHE A 107 -10.62 -0.71 7.51
N LEU A 108 -11.91 -0.39 7.37
CA LEU A 108 -12.88 -1.37 6.85
C LEU A 108 -13.06 -1.23 5.33
N VAL A 109 -12.75 -2.28 4.59
CA VAL A 109 -13.20 -2.47 3.20
C VAL A 109 -14.42 -3.39 3.23
N ARG A 110 -15.59 -2.90 2.80
CA ARG A 110 -16.85 -3.67 2.83
C ARG A 110 -16.88 -4.89 1.91
N SER A 111 -16.04 -4.91 0.89
CA SER A 111 -15.89 -6.06 -0.01
C SER A 111 -14.43 -6.20 -0.41
N VAL A 112 -13.82 -7.25 0.10
CA VAL A 112 -12.44 -7.64 -0.15
C VAL A 112 -12.15 -7.87 -1.65
N TRP A 113 -13.20 -8.14 -2.45
CA TRP A 113 -13.15 -8.30 -3.90
C TRP A 113 -12.92 -7.00 -4.70
N VAL A 114 -13.21 -5.82 -4.11
CA VAL A 114 -13.14 -4.53 -4.83
C VAL A 114 -11.73 -4.21 -5.34
N LYS A 115 -10.70 -4.77 -4.67
CA LYS A 115 -9.30 -4.61 -5.09
C LYS A 115 -9.04 -5.05 -6.52
N LEU A 116 -9.73 -6.10 -6.99
CA LEU A 116 -9.58 -6.58 -8.37
C LEU A 116 -10.08 -5.53 -9.37
N ALA A 117 -11.16 -4.81 -9.03
CA ALA A 117 -11.75 -3.79 -9.89
C ALA A 117 -10.86 -2.55 -9.94
N ALA A 118 -10.36 -2.14 -8.77
CA ALA A 118 -9.42 -1.03 -8.63
C ALA A 118 -8.13 -1.28 -9.42
N LEU A 119 -7.55 -2.48 -9.31
CA LEU A 119 -6.35 -2.86 -10.06
C LEU A 119 -6.58 -2.85 -11.57
N ARG A 120 -7.71 -3.40 -12.04
CA ARG A 120 -8.04 -3.37 -13.48
C ARG A 120 -8.22 -1.94 -13.99
N ALA A 121 -8.93 -1.09 -13.25
CA ALA A 121 -9.11 0.31 -13.60
C ALA A 121 -7.76 1.05 -13.64
N ALA A 122 -6.89 0.80 -12.66
CA ALA A 122 -5.55 1.39 -12.61
C ALA A 122 -4.65 0.91 -13.75
N MET A 123 -4.71 -0.36 -14.16
CA MET A 123 -4.00 -0.88 -15.33
C MET A 123 -4.40 -0.12 -16.61
N VAL A 124 -5.71 0.10 -16.79
CA VAL A 124 -6.27 0.83 -17.94
C VAL A 124 -5.90 2.30 -17.88
N ALA A 125 -5.99 2.95 -16.72
CA ALA A 125 -5.72 4.39 -16.56
C ALA A 125 -4.23 4.73 -16.61
N HIS A 126 -3.35 3.75 -16.35
CA HIS A 126 -1.90 3.96 -16.30
C HIS A 126 -1.14 2.95 -17.17
N PRO A 127 -1.22 3.01 -18.52
CA PRO A 127 -0.49 2.09 -19.40
C PRO A 127 1.04 2.20 -19.24
N GLN A 128 1.56 3.33 -18.75
CA GLN A 128 2.98 3.52 -18.46
C GLN A 128 3.49 2.76 -17.23
N VAL A 129 2.60 2.31 -16.35
CA VAL A 129 2.98 1.57 -15.14
C VAL A 129 3.32 0.14 -15.53
N GLU A 130 4.42 -0.39 -15.02
CA GLU A 130 4.81 -1.79 -15.24
C GLU A 130 4.27 -2.70 -14.15
N TRP A 131 4.32 -2.24 -12.89
CA TRP A 131 3.86 -2.99 -11.73
C TRP A 131 2.82 -2.19 -10.96
N LEU A 132 1.71 -2.83 -10.61
CA LEU A 132 0.79 -2.32 -9.61
C LEU A 132 1.09 -3.05 -8.29
N PHE A 133 1.16 -2.29 -7.21
CA PHE A 133 1.35 -2.79 -5.86
C PHE A 133 0.07 -2.59 -5.08
N TRP A 134 -0.72 -3.65 -4.89
CA TRP A 134 -1.88 -3.57 -4.01
C TRP A 134 -1.42 -3.60 -2.56
N LEU A 135 -1.98 -2.71 -1.74
CA LEU A 135 -1.75 -2.65 -0.30
C LEU A 135 -3.09 -2.45 0.41
N ASP A 136 -3.51 -3.41 1.23
CA ASP A 136 -4.71 -3.24 2.06
C ASP A 136 -4.54 -2.05 3.01
N SER A 137 -5.65 -1.37 3.33
CA SER A 137 -5.59 -0.11 4.10
C SER A 137 -5.08 -0.28 5.53
N ASP A 138 -5.16 -1.50 6.06
CA ASP A 138 -4.72 -1.85 7.38
C ASP A 138 -3.26 -2.28 7.46
N THR A 139 -2.50 -2.12 6.38
CA THR A 139 -1.11 -2.53 6.26
C THR A 139 -0.14 -1.36 6.39
N VAL A 140 0.91 -1.51 7.21
CA VAL A 140 1.98 -0.49 7.41
C VAL A 140 3.33 -0.92 6.85
N ILE A 141 3.92 -0.12 5.95
CA ILE A 141 5.32 -0.29 5.53
C ILE A 141 6.23 0.06 6.71
N THR A 142 7.00 -0.91 7.20
CA THR A 142 7.83 -0.78 8.41
C THR A 142 9.33 -0.80 8.12
N ASP A 143 9.74 -0.90 6.85
CA ASP A 143 11.12 -0.73 6.42
C ASP A 143 11.16 0.21 5.23
N MET A 144 11.50 1.48 5.52
CA MET A 144 11.50 2.56 4.54
C MET A 144 12.75 2.55 3.64
N ASP A 145 13.77 1.74 3.97
CA ASP A 145 14.99 1.61 3.16
C ASP A 145 14.93 0.40 2.21
N PHE A 146 13.91 -0.45 2.33
CA PHE A 146 13.81 -1.67 1.54
C PHE A 146 13.59 -1.34 0.06
N VAL A 147 14.45 -1.89 -0.79
CA VAL A 147 14.31 -1.83 -2.25
C VAL A 147 13.79 -3.18 -2.75
N ILE A 148 12.66 -3.14 -3.46
CA ILE A 148 12.03 -4.33 -4.04
C ILE A 148 12.95 -4.92 -5.13
N PRO A 149 13.33 -6.20 -5.04
CA PRO A 149 14.27 -6.82 -5.99
C PRO A 149 13.56 -7.28 -7.27
N PHE A 150 13.05 -6.34 -8.09
CA PHE A 150 12.24 -6.66 -9.29
C PHE A 150 12.92 -7.60 -10.28
N GLU A 151 14.26 -7.60 -10.36
CA GLU A 151 15.04 -8.54 -11.18
C GLU A 151 14.73 -10.01 -10.85
N ARG A 152 14.43 -10.31 -9.58
CA ARG A 152 14.04 -11.67 -9.15
C ARG A 152 12.72 -12.12 -9.77
N TYR A 153 11.85 -11.17 -10.09
CA TYR A 153 10.50 -11.41 -10.60
C TYR A 153 10.45 -11.38 -12.13
N GLU A 154 11.61 -11.39 -12.79
CA GLU A 154 11.69 -11.59 -14.23
C GLU A 154 11.02 -12.93 -14.62
N GLY A 155 10.17 -12.89 -15.64
CA GLY A 155 9.39 -14.05 -16.08
C GLY A 155 8.07 -14.28 -15.33
N TYR A 156 7.82 -13.57 -14.23
CA TYR A 156 6.57 -13.61 -13.47
C TYR A 156 5.72 -12.35 -13.69
N ASN A 157 4.41 -12.49 -13.48
CA ASN A 157 3.42 -11.43 -13.66
C ASN A 157 2.70 -11.08 -12.36
N MET A 158 2.79 -11.93 -11.33
CA MET A 158 2.26 -11.66 -10.01
C MET A 158 3.26 -12.15 -8.97
N VAL A 159 3.39 -11.39 -7.88
CA VAL A 159 4.24 -11.73 -6.74
C VAL A 159 3.41 -11.57 -5.48
N VAL A 160 3.28 -12.63 -4.70
CA VAL A 160 2.45 -12.65 -3.50
C VAL A 160 3.24 -13.29 -2.37
N ASP A 161 3.08 -12.79 -1.14
CA ASP A 161 3.69 -13.40 0.03
C ASP A 161 3.05 -14.78 0.28
N GLY A 162 3.85 -15.78 0.62
CA GLY A 162 3.30 -17.10 0.92
C GLY A 162 4.25 -18.11 1.54
N TRP A 163 3.65 -19.19 2.03
CA TRP A 163 4.30 -20.24 2.79
C TRP A 163 4.12 -21.59 2.08
N PRO A 164 5.17 -22.12 1.42
CA PRO A 164 5.08 -23.36 0.64
C PRO A 164 4.53 -24.56 1.44
N ASP A 165 4.92 -24.69 2.71
CA ASP A 165 4.44 -25.79 3.57
C ASP A 165 2.94 -25.71 3.83
N LEU A 166 2.41 -24.48 4.00
CA LEU A 166 0.98 -24.24 4.16
C LEU A 166 0.23 -24.48 2.84
N LEU A 167 0.83 -24.14 1.70
CA LEU A 167 0.26 -24.41 0.38
C LEU A 167 0.11 -25.91 0.13
N VAL A 168 1.15 -26.71 0.44
CA VAL A 168 1.12 -28.18 0.35
C VAL A 168 0.01 -28.76 1.23
N ASN A 169 -0.17 -28.19 2.43
CA ASN A 169 -1.21 -28.59 3.36
C ASN A 169 -2.60 -28.04 3.03
N ARG A 170 -2.76 -27.31 1.92
CA ARG A 170 -4.02 -26.68 1.49
C ARG A 170 -4.61 -25.82 2.60
N SER A 171 -3.78 -24.97 3.20
CA SER A 171 -4.23 -23.96 4.15
C SER A 171 -4.77 -22.72 3.44
N TRP A 172 -5.85 -22.14 3.94
CA TRP A 172 -6.42 -20.90 3.40
C TRP A 172 -5.56 -19.64 3.68
N VAL A 173 -4.54 -19.76 4.53
CA VAL A 173 -3.55 -18.71 4.83
C VAL A 173 -2.20 -18.99 4.18
N ALA A 174 -2.15 -19.90 3.19
CA ALA A 174 -0.91 -20.24 2.48
C ALA A 174 -0.31 -19.07 1.68
N VAL A 175 -1.12 -18.08 1.33
CA VAL A 175 -0.69 -16.80 0.74
C VAL A 175 -1.44 -15.66 1.42
N ASN A 176 -0.95 -14.43 1.30
CA ASN A 176 -1.64 -13.23 1.77
C ASN A 176 -1.94 -12.29 0.59
N THR A 177 -3.21 -11.91 0.39
CA THR A 177 -3.62 -10.98 -0.69
C THR A 177 -3.90 -9.56 -0.22
N GLY A 178 -3.40 -9.21 0.97
CA GLY A 178 -3.34 -7.84 1.46
C GLY A 178 -2.14 -7.07 0.93
N SER A 179 -1.15 -7.77 0.37
CA SER A 179 -0.02 -7.16 -0.33
C SER A 179 0.55 -8.04 -1.41
N PHE A 180 0.54 -7.52 -2.62
CA PHE A 180 1.07 -8.22 -3.78
C PHE A 180 1.35 -7.28 -4.94
N PHE A 181 2.30 -7.70 -5.78
CA PHE A 181 2.59 -7.04 -7.05
C PHE A 181 1.85 -7.76 -8.19
N ILE A 182 1.36 -7.00 -9.17
CA ILE A 182 0.81 -7.53 -10.41
C ILE A 182 1.24 -6.67 -11.60
N ARG A 183 1.77 -7.30 -12.65
CA ARG A 183 2.32 -6.63 -13.83
C ARG A 183 1.20 -6.10 -14.71
N ASN A 184 1.34 -4.93 -15.33
CA ASN A 184 0.37 -4.38 -16.27
C ASN A 184 0.51 -5.05 -17.65
N CYS A 185 -0.06 -6.25 -17.79
CA CYS A 185 0.04 -7.06 -19.00
C CYS A 185 -1.24 -7.86 -19.29
N GLY A 186 -1.35 -8.42 -20.49
CA GLY A 186 -2.53 -9.16 -20.96
C GLY A 186 -2.83 -10.38 -20.09
N TRP A 187 -1.80 -11.07 -19.60
CA TRP A 187 -1.98 -12.16 -18.63
C TRP A 187 -2.71 -11.69 -17.37
N SER A 188 -2.33 -10.52 -16.83
CA SER A 188 -2.93 -9.98 -15.61
C SER A 188 -4.37 -9.55 -15.82
N MET A 189 -4.69 -8.94 -16.97
CA MET A 189 -6.07 -8.58 -17.32
C MET A 189 -6.97 -9.80 -17.40
N GLU A 190 -6.48 -10.89 -17.99
CA GLU A 190 -7.21 -12.17 -18.05
C GLU A 190 -7.30 -12.83 -16.67
N PHE A 191 -6.21 -12.80 -15.89
CA PHE A 191 -6.17 -13.37 -14.56
C PHE A 191 -7.14 -12.68 -13.60
N LEU A 192 -7.19 -11.34 -13.60
CA LEU A 192 -8.14 -10.56 -12.81
C LEU A 192 -9.59 -10.88 -13.18
N TYR A 193 -9.89 -11.09 -14.47
CA TYR A 193 -11.21 -11.53 -14.93
C TYR A 193 -11.58 -12.92 -14.37
N VAL A 194 -10.67 -13.89 -14.47
CA VAL A 194 -10.91 -15.26 -13.95
C VAL A 194 -11.04 -15.27 -12.44
N TRP A 195 -10.18 -14.52 -11.74
CA TRP A 195 -10.20 -14.39 -10.29
C TRP A 195 -11.49 -13.73 -9.82
N ALA A 196 -11.93 -12.64 -10.46
CA ALA A 196 -13.21 -12.01 -10.19
C ALA A 196 -14.41 -12.91 -10.52
N GLY A 197 -14.28 -13.86 -11.45
CA GLY A 197 -15.31 -14.88 -11.73
C GLY A 197 -15.57 -15.85 -10.58
N MET A 198 -14.72 -15.85 -9.55
CA MET A 198 -14.91 -16.58 -8.29
C MET A 198 -15.62 -15.74 -7.22
N SER A 199 -15.85 -14.44 -7.49
CA SER A 199 -16.64 -13.54 -6.64
C SER A 199 -18.11 -14.00 -6.57
N PRO A 200 -18.90 -13.50 -5.60
CA PRO A 200 -20.02 -14.21 -4.99
C PRO A 200 -21.14 -14.66 -5.93
N SER A 201 -20.99 -15.86 -6.49
CA SER A 201 -22.03 -16.89 -6.48
C SER A 201 -21.87 -17.67 -5.18
N TYR A 202 -22.50 -17.17 -4.11
CA TYR A 202 -22.31 -17.61 -2.72
C TYR A 202 -22.51 -19.12 -2.54
N GLU A 203 -23.46 -19.72 -3.27
CA GLU A 203 -23.76 -21.16 -3.19
C GLU A 203 -22.68 -22.05 -3.81
N LYS A 204 -21.94 -21.56 -4.83
CA LYS A 204 -21.00 -22.39 -5.57
C LYS A 204 -19.60 -22.34 -4.97
N TRP A 205 -19.00 -21.14 -4.89
CA TRP A 205 -17.58 -21.03 -4.57
C TRP A 205 -17.29 -21.13 -3.08
N GLY A 206 -18.18 -20.67 -2.20
CA GLY A 206 -18.01 -20.85 -0.74
C GLY A 206 -17.89 -22.33 -0.38
N GLY A 207 -18.78 -23.18 -0.91
CA GLY A 207 -18.74 -24.64 -0.70
C GLY A 207 -17.48 -25.30 -1.28
N VAL A 208 -17.07 -24.92 -2.49
CA VAL A 208 -15.82 -25.44 -3.12
C VAL A 208 -14.59 -25.05 -2.32
N LEU A 209 -14.48 -23.80 -1.87
CA LEU A 209 -13.32 -23.32 -1.12
C LEU A 209 -13.26 -23.96 0.27
N ARG A 210 -14.40 -24.12 0.96
CA ARG A 210 -14.45 -24.82 2.26
C ARG A 210 -14.11 -26.31 2.16
N SER A 211 -14.49 -26.98 1.07
CA SER A 211 -14.12 -28.40 0.88
C SER A 211 -12.64 -28.56 0.50
N THR A 212 -12.07 -27.56 -0.16
CA THR A 212 -10.65 -27.54 -0.55
C THR A 212 -9.73 -27.22 0.63
N PHE A 213 -10.11 -26.25 1.48
CA PHE A 213 -9.30 -25.72 2.58
C PHE A 213 -9.94 -26.05 3.94
N LYS A 214 -9.44 -27.08 4.61
CA LYS A 214 -10.04 -27.62 5.84
C LYS A 214 -9.99 -26.67 7.03
N ASP A 215 -9.03 -25.75 7.02
CA ASP A 215 -8.80 -24.75 8.07
C ASP A 215 -9.42 -23.38 7.73
N LYS A 216 -10.19 -23.28 6.64
CA LYS A 216 -10.83 -22.02 6.24
C LYS A 216 -11.83 -21.54 7.29
N MET A 217 -11.53 -20.39 7.87
CA MET A 217 -12.31 -19.80 8.96
C MET A 217 -13.68 -19.30 8.50
N PHE A 218 -13.72 -18.53 7.40
CA PHE A 218 -14.95 -17.90 6.93
C PHE A 218 -15.67 -18.76 5.89
N PRO A 219 -17.01 -18.90 5.96
CA PRO A 219 -17.76 -19.76 5.05
C PRO A 219 -17.77 -19.26 3.59
N ASP A 220 -17.56 -17.97 3.40
CA ASP A 220 -17.79 -17.29 2.13
C ASP A 220 -16.59 -17.38 1.22
N ALA A 221 -16.84 -17.17 -0.08
CA ALA A 221 -15.75 -16.97 -1.02
C ALA A 221 -15.07 -15.62 -0.77
N ASP A 222 -13.75 -15.68 -0.57
CA ASP A 222 -12.86 -14.54 -0.51
C ASP A 222 -11.78 -14.68 -1.61
N GLU A 223 -11.20 -13.55 -1.98
CA GLU A 223 -10.20 -13.48 -3.04
C GLU A 223 -8.91 -14.21 -2.66
N GLN A 224 -8.50 -14.23 -1.38
CA GLN A 224 -7.29 -14.93 -0.93
C GLN A 224 -7.40 -16.44 -1.15
N SER A 225 -8.45 -17.05 -0.62
CA SER A 225 -8.75 -18.48 -0.79
C SER A 225 -8.93 -18.81 -2.27
N SER A 226 -9.54 -17.91 -3.04
CA SER A 226 -9.72 -18.09 -4.49
C SER A 226 -8.38 -18.08 -5.26
N LEU A 227 -7.43 -17.22 -4.87
CA LEU A 227 -6.07 -17.23 -5.42
C LEU A 227 -5.37 -18.57 -5.13
N ILE A 228 -5.43 -19.04 -3.89
CA ILE A 228 -4.84 -20.32 -3.49
C ILE A 228 -5.45 -21.46 -4.31
N TYR A 229 -6.77 -21.44 -4.52
CA TYR A 229 -7.46 -22.42 -5.33
C TYR A 229 -6.99 -22.38 -6.79
N LEU A 230 -6.83 -21.19 -7.39
CA LEU A 230 -6.32 -21.05 -8.76
C LEU A 230 -4.85 -21.51 -8.90
N ILE A 231 -4.04 -21.35 -7.86
CA ILE A 231 -2.66 -21.86 -7.83
C ILE A 231 -2.65 -23.40 -7.82
N LEU A 232 -3.48 -24.01 -6.98
CA LEU A 232 -3.51 -25.46 -6.75
C LEU A 232 -4.26 -26.22 -7.86
N GLU A 233 -5.49 -25.80 -8.15
CA GLU A 233 -6.46 -26.52 -8.99
C GLU A 233 -6.65 -25.87 -10.37
N GLY A 234 -6.20 -24.63 -10.53
CA GLY A 234 -6.30 -23.90 -11.80
C GLY A 234 -5.35 -24.45 -12.88
N PRO A 235 -5.60 -24.08 -14.16
CA PRO A 235 -4.69 -24.38 -15.26
C PRO A 235 -3.24 -23.95 -14.96
N LYS A 236 -2.27 -24.76 -15.39
CA LYS A 236 -0.83 -24.54 -15.08
C LYS A 236 -0.33 -23.14 -15.44
N ARG A 237 -0.86 -22.54 -16.51
CA ARG A 237 -0.55 -21.19 -16.99
C ARG A 237 -0.68 -20.08 -15.94
N TRP A 238 -1.48 -20.30 -14.88
CA TRP A 238 -1.61 -19.35 -13.78
C TRP A 238 -0.44 -19.45 -12.82
N ARG A 239 -0.24 -20.63 -12.20
CA ARG A 239 0.84 -20.83 -11.24
C ARG A 239 2.24 -20.65 -11.82
N GLU A 240 2.43 -20.88 -13.12
CA GLU A 240 3.72 -20.64 -13.80
C GLU A 240 4.11 -19.16 -13.88
N LYS A 241 3.16 -18.24 -13.64
CA LYS A 241 3.36 -16.78 -13.68
C LYS A 241 3.18 -16.09 -12.33
N ILE A 242 2.89 -16.86 -11.28
CA ILE A 242 2.77 -16.37 -9.90
C ILE A 242 4.04 -16.77 -9.13
N TYR A 243 4.78 -15.79 -8.63
CA TYR A 243 5.90 -15.99 -7.74
C TYR A 243 5.41 -15.93 -6.29
N MET A 244 5.68 -16.98 -5.51
CA MET A 244 5.43 -17.00 -4.08
C MET A 244 6.69 -16.50 -3.35
N GLU A 245 6.64 -15.26 -2.85
CA GLU A 245 7.75 -14.67 -2.10
C GLU A 245 7.75 -15.18 -0.65
N ASN A 246 8.93 -15.57 -0.19
CA ASN A 246 9.16 -16.11 1.14
C ASN A 246 10.55 -15.76 1.71
N ARG A 247 11.31 -14.89 1.03
CA ARG A 247 12.67 -14.48 1.42
C ARG A 247 12.68 -13.21 2.26
N TYR A 248 11.66 -12.38 2.16
CA TYR A 248 11.36 -11.25 3.04
C TYR A 248 9.84 -11.22 3.24
N ALA A 249 9.35 -10.61 4.31
CA ALA A 249 7.91 -10.45 4.48
C ALA A 249 7.43 -9.32 3.57
N LEU A 250 6.87 -9.71 2.43
CA LEU A 250 6.06 -8.82 1.60
C LEU A 250 4.73 -8.58 2.33
N SER A 251 4.21 -9.58 3.04
CA SER A 251 3.14 -9.43 4.02
C SER A 251 3.51 -10.08 5.35
N GLY A 252 3.46 -9.31 6.45
CA GLY A 252 3.86 -9.78 7.77
C GLY A 252 2.69 -9.94 8.74
N TYR A 253 2.52 -11.12 9.35
CA TYR A 253 1.51 -11.27 10.41
C TYR A 253 1.88 -10.49 11.68
N TRP A 254 1.09 -9.45 11.99
CA TRP A 254 1.42 -8.41 12.98
C TRP A 254 1.78 -8.94 14.36
N HIS A 255 1.06 -9.96 14.84
CA HIS A 255 1.25 -10.53 16.18
C HIS A 255 2.66 -11.12 16.36
N GLY A 256 3.27 -11.64 15.28
CA GLY A 256 4.64 -12.14 15.30
C GLY A 256 5.73 -11.07 15.18
N ILE A 257 5.36 -9.81 14.88
CA ILE A 257 6.30 -8.75 14.50
C ILE A 257 6.32 -7.61 15.54
N VAL A 258 5.15 -7.12 15.97
CA VAL A 258 5.02 -5.93 16.84
C VAL A 258 5.80 -6.03 18.15
N GLY A 259 5.88 -7.23 18.74
CA GLY A 259 6.62 -7.47 19.98
C GLY A 259 8.14 -7.37 19.81
N ARG A 260 8.65 -7.39 18.57
CA ARG A 260 10.09 -7.32 18.26
C ARG A 260 10.58 -5.92 17.92
N PHE A 261 9.68 -4.95 17.77
CA PHE A 261 10.05 -3.59 17.32
C PHE A 261 11.03 -2.88 18.25
N ASP A 262 10.89 -3.02 19.58
CA ASP A 262 11.81 -2.36 20.51
C ASP A 262 13.25 -2.90 20.36
N GLY A 263 13.40 -4.21 20.17
CA GLY A 263 14.69 -4.85 19.91
C GLY A 263 15.27 -4.42 18.56
N MET A 264 14.46 -4.46 17.50
CA MET A 264 14.86 -3.98 16.17
C MET A 264 15.31 -2.52 16.24
N ARG A 265 14.52 -1.65 16.87
CA ARG A 265 14.79 -0.22 17.06
C ARG A 265 16.12 0.04 17.77
N ALA A 266 16.47 -0.76 18.78
CA ALA A 266 17.76 -0.66 19.45
C ALA A 266 18.95 -0.99 18.51
N GLU A 267 18.78 -1.96 17.60
CA GLU A 267 19.78 -2.31 16.60
C GLU A 267 19.98 -1.20 15.56
N TYR A 268 18.93 -0.46 15.17
CA TYR A 268 19.04 0.69 14.25
C TYR A 268 19.97 1.79 14.75
N GLY A 269 20.03 2.05 16.06
CA GLY A 269 20.96 3.03 16.65
C GLY A 269 22.41 2.51 16.74
N ALA A 270 22.61 1.21 16.60
CA ALA A 270 23.89 0.55 16.76
C ALA A 270 24.60 0.28 15.42
N TRP A 271 23.87 -0.03 14.34
CA TRP A 271 24.44 -0.46 13.06
C TRP A 271 23.69 0.14 11.86
N GLY A 272 24.45 0.77 10.95
CA GLY A 272 23.97 1.12 9.61
C GLY A 272 23.63 -0.14 8.81
N GLU A 273 22.54 -0.07 8.05
CA GLU A 273 22.23 -0.96 6.91
C GLU A 273 22.32 -2.49 7.18
N GLY A 274 21.73 -2.97 8.28
CA GLY A 274 21.47 -4.41 8.43
C GLY A 274 20.26 -4.84 7.61
N ARG A 275 20.41 -5.81 6.68
CA ARG A 275 19.32 -6.41 5.86
C ARG A 275 18.08 -6.73 6.67
N ARG A 276 16.94 -6.24 6.20
CA ARG A 276 15.65 -6.27 6.90
C ARG A 276 14.64 -7.05 6.08
N ARG A 277 13.70 -7.68 6.78
CA ARG A 277 12.76 -8.65 6.22
C ARG A 277 11.32 -8.39 6.62
N HIS A 278 10.89 -7.16 6.84
CA HIS A 278 9.48 -6.94 7.16
C HIS A 278 8.98 -5.62 6.60
N ALA A 279 8.12 -5.70 5.59
CA ALA A 279 7.10 -4.71 5.39
C ALA A 279 5.80 -5.36 5.91
N GLU A 280 4.93 -4.57 6.52
CA GLU A 280 3.50 -4.88 6.68
C GLU A 280 3.04 -5.51 8.00
N VAL A 281 2.01 -4.85 8.55
CA VAL A 281 1.28 -5.17 9.79
C VAL A 281 -0.19 -4.95 9.44
N PRO A 282 -0.98 -5.99 9.11
CA PRO A 282 -2.41 -5.87 8.87
C PRO A 282 -3.19 -5.83 10.19
N CYS A 283 -4.19 -4.94 10.27
CA CYS A 283 -5.10 -4.75 11.40
C CYS A 283 -6.50 -4.30 10.91
N SER A 284 -7.18 -5.13 10.10
CA SER A 284 -8.55 -4.87 9.60
C SER A 284 -9.58 -5.89 10.12
N GLY A 285 -10.85 -5.49 10.03
CA GLY A 285 -12.02 -6.35 10.24
C GLY A 285 -12.86 -6.01 11.47
N GLU A 286 -13.98 -6.72 11.65
CA GLU A 286 -14.64 -6.81 12.95
C GLU A 286 -13.67 -7.41 13.97
N HIS A 287 -13.87 -7.13 15.27
CA HIS A 287 -12.99 -7.62 16.33
C HIS A 287 -12.81 -9.13 16.21
N ASN A 288 -11.66 -9.58 15.67
CA ASN A 288 -11.32 -11.00 15.66
C ASN A 288 -11.29 -11.43 17.13
N THR A 289 -12.10 -12.44 17.47
CA THR A 289 -12.23 -12.95 18.83
C THR A 289 -10.92 -13.54 19.36
N GLU A 290 -9.93 -13.78 18.49
CA GLU A 290 -8.57 -14.19 18.86
C GLU A 290 -7.75 -13.06 19.50
N TYR A 291 -8.11 -11.79 19.29
CA TYR A 291 -7.35 -10.66 19.85
C TYR A 291 -8.07 -10.06 21.05
N GLU A 292 -7.35 -9.88 22.15
CA GLU A 292 -7.92 -9.31 23.37
C GLU A 292 -7.87 -7.78 23.34
N GLY A 293 -8.99 -7.15 23.72
CA GLY A 293 -9.05 -5.73 24.07
C GLY A 293 -8.62 -4.76 22.97
N ASP A 294 -7.64 -3.92 23.26
CA ASP A 294 -7.12 -2.85 22.39
C ASP A 294 -5.83 -3.24 21.66
N SER A 295 -5.42 -4.51 21.74
CA SER A 295 -4.13 -5.02 21.25
C SER A 295 -3.83 -4.68 19.79
N CYS A 296 -4.81 -4.76 18.88
CA CYS A 296 -4.64 -4.35 17.49
C CYS A 296 -4.37 -2.85 17.35
N SER A 297 -5.11 -2.00 18.07
CA SER A 297 -4.90 -0.54 18.00
C SER A 297 -3.54 -0.13 18.57
N VAL A 298 -3.10 -0.80 19.64
CA VAL A 298 -1.77 -0.60 20.23
C VAL A 298 -0.68 -1.09 19.27
N GLY A 299 -0.87 -2.25 18.64
CA GLY A 299 0.06 -2.79 17.65
C GLY A 299 0.21 -1.90 16.44
N MET A 300 -0.90 -1.37 15.92
CA MET A 300 -0.92 -0.42 14.80
C MET A 300 -0.15 0.87 15.14
N LYS A 301 -0.40 1.49 16.30
CA LYS A 301 0.35 2.68 16.74
C LYS A 301 1.84 2.41 16.81
N ARG A 302 2.23 1.28 17.42
CA ARG A 302 3.64 0.88 17.51
C ARG A 302 4.27 0.66 16.14
N ALA A 303 3.54 0.09 15.17
CA ALA A 303 4.01 -0.10 13.80
C ALA A 303 4.21 1.23 13.07
N LEU A 304 3.26 2.15 13.21
CA LEU A 304 3.35 3.50 12.66
C LEU A 304 4.53 4.27 13.25
N ASP A 305 4.68 4.29 14.57
CA ASP A 305 5.79 4.99 15.23
C ASP A 305 7.15 4.40 14.84
N PHE A 306 7.22 3.07 14.68
CA PHE A 306 8.45 2.37 14.25
C PHE A 306 8.82 2.70 12.80
N ALA A 307 7.83 2.83 11.92
CA ALA A 307 8.03 3.28 10.55
C ALA A 307 8.43 4.76 10.50
N ASP A 308 7.75 5.61 11.28
CA ASP A 308 7.95 7.05 11.30
C ASP A 308 9.32 7.44 11.89
N ASP A 309 9.87 6.67 12.84
CA ASP A 309 11.26 6.84 13.30
C ASP A 309 12.28 6.83 12.13
N GLN A 310 12.03 6.05 11.07
CA GLN A 310 12.91 5.99 9.90
C GLN A 310 12.75 7.19 8.96
N VAL A 311 11.62 7.90 9.04
CA VAL A 311 11.39 9.17 8.36
C VAL A 311 11.96 10.32 9.18
N LEU A 312 11.63 10.39 10.48
CA LEU A 312 12.06 11.42 11.42
C LEU A 312 13.57 11.52 11.56
N ARG A 313 14.31 10.39 11.47
CA ARG A 313 15.78 10.41 11.53
C ARG A 313 16.41 11.31 10.46
N ASN A 314 15.77 11.48 9.30
CA ASN A 314 16.25 12.38 8.24
C ASN A 314 16.17 13.85 8.66
N TYR A 315 15.30 14.17 9.62
CA TYR A 315 15.12 15.49 10.21
C TYR A 315 15.83 15.62 11.57
N GLY A 316 16.55 14.59 12.02
CA GLY A 316 17.27 14.60 13.29
C GLY A 316 16.37 14.38 14.51
N PHE A 317 15.24 13.69 14.36
CA PHE A 317 14.33 13.34 15.45
C PHE A 317 14.09 11.83 15.54
N VAL A 318 13.59 11.38 16.69
CA VAL A 318 13.13 10.01 16.95
C VAL A 318 12.08 10.07 18.06
N HIS A 319 11.08 9.18 18.06
CA HIS A 319 10.13 9.07 19.17
C HIS A 319 10.86 8.72 20.47
N THR A 320 10.29 8.99 21.64
CA THR A 320 10.88 8.52 22.92
C THR A 320 10.62 7.03 23.18
N GLY A 321 9.55 6.48 22.61
CA GLY A 321 9.16 5.08 22.67
C GLY A 321 8.08 4.78 21.63
N LEU A 322 7.72 3.51 21.45
CA LEU A 322 6.70 3.10 20.49
C LEU A 322 5.33 2.97 21.16
N GLY A 323 4.28 3.52 20.54
CA GLY A 323 2.91 3.56 21.04
C GLY A 323 2.51 4.91 21.66
N ASP A 324 3.42 5.88 21.70
CA ASP A 324 3.20 7.26 22.16
C ASP A 324 3.76 8.26 21.14
N ALA A 325 2.94 8.59 20.15
CA ALA A 325 3.28 9.51 19.07
C ALA A 325 3.45 10.98 19.50
N SER A 326 3.18 11.31 20.78
CA SER A 326 3.12 12.72 21.22
C SER A 326 4.50 13.33 21.49
N LEU A 327 5.56 12.52 21.60
CA LEU A 327 6.89 12.96 22.04
C LEU A 327 8.01 12.44 21.14
N VAL A 328 8.66 13.37 20.46
CA VAL A 328 9.90 13.15 19.72
C VAL A 328 11.05 13.93 20.36
N VAL A 329 12.25 13.38 20.31
CA VAL A 329 13.47 13.99 20.85
C VAL A 329 14.53 14.12 19.75
N PRO A 330 15.45 15.09 19.86
CA PRO A 330 16.59 15.18 18.95
C PRO A 330 17.39 13.87 18.95
N LEU A 331 17.65 13.35 17.75
CA LEU A 331 18.50 12.20 17.56
C LEU A 331 19.92 12.58 17.98
N LYS A 332 20.42 11.95 19.04
CA LYS A 332 21.81 12.17 19.49
C LYS A 332 22.75 11.65 18.39
N ARG A 333 23.46 12.55 17.72
CA ARG A 333 24.58 12.16 16.85
C ARG A 333 25.59 11.42 17.73
N LYS A 334 26.00 10.22 17.31
CA LYS A 334 27.25 9.64 17.84
C LYS A 334 28.34 10.64 17.48
N VAL A 335 28.97 11.22 18.50
CA VAL A 335 30.22 11.94 18.32
C VAL A 335 31.24 10.85 18.06
N ASP A 336 31.76 10.78 16.84
CA ASP A 336 32.86 9.89 16.52
C ASP A 336 34.05 10.30 17.42
N HIS A 337 34.46 9.39 18.30
CA HIS A 337 35.63 9.55 19.17
C HIS A 337 36.84 8.86 18.55
#